data_AF-A0A371J2J2-F1
#
_entry.id   AF-A0A371J2J2-F1
#
_cell.length_a   1.000
_cell.length_b   1.000
_cell.length_c   1.000
_cell.angle_alpha   90.00
_cell.angle_beta   90.00
_cell.angle_gamma   90.00
#
_symmetry.space_group_name_H-M   'P 1'
#
loop_
_entity.id
_entity.type
_entity.pdbx_description
1 polymer ?
#
loop_
_entity_poly.entity_id
_entity_poly.type
_entity_poly.pdbx_seq_one_letter_code
_entity_poly.pdbx_strand_id
1 'polypeptide(L)'
;MGKVLIVVCTIIVLLSIIVSNNKKNKRLIKSIYKTLKEINKTYKAIFTEGTIFIKIMHGGIFVVSEILVILMVVSSITNYVLTQQTLIHYVFAGICILVALLILHLSIGYILLITTGIQKFIGNVKDEDLKGNLLLSYFLLSVYFTVFLFDPKQFEGIHIIALAGLLISYILNLKVLIRLIKNPVHIKSKHGDNNTASRITIISVLLLIMVILNLFLATCLINQIYPGSFSNVSNNFDLFYYTIITFTTVGYGDIIPVTVPAKLIGIIISTTSVICITIFLSSVLSYKES
;
A
#
# COMPACT_ATOMS: atom_id res chain seq x y z
N MET A 1 -16.07 32.52 18.70
CA MET A 1 -17.42 31.96 18.46
C MET A 1 -17.58 31.34 17.06
N GLY A 2 -17.14 32.00 15.97
CA GLY A 2 -17.27 31.45 14.61
C GLY A 2 -16.65 30.06 14.36
N LYS A 3 -15.45 29.78 14.89
CA LYS A 3 -14.82 28.43 14.77
C LYS A 3 -15.66 27.31 15.40
N VAL A 4 -16.25 27.58 16.57
CA VAL A 4 -17.12 26.61 17.28
C VAL A 4 -18.40 26.39 16.48
N LEU A 5 -18.99 27.46 15.95
CA LEU A 5 -20.19 27.40 15.12
C LEU A 5 -19.97 26.60 13.82
N ILE A 6 -18.83 26.81 13.14
CA ILE A 6 -18.43 26.04 11.95
C ILE A 6 -18.28 24.56 12.30
N VAL A 7 -17.53 24.22 13.37
CA VAL A 7 -17.32 22.83 13.80
C VAL A 7 -18.65 22.16 14.13
N VAL A 8 -19.50 22.82 14.92
CA VAL A 8 -20.82 22.30 15.31
C VAL A 8 -21.72 22.12 14.08
N CYS A 9 -21.78 23.09 13.17
CA CYS A 9 -22.52 22.95 11.91
C CYS A 9 -21.99 21.79 11.05
N THR A 10 -20.67 21.66 10.89
CA THR A 10 -20.10 20.54 10.11
C THR A 10 -20.39 19.19 10.74
N ILE A 11 -20.35 19.05 12.06
CA ILE A 11 -20.70 17.82 12.77
C ILE A 11 -22.18 17.49 12.59
N ILE A 12 -23.07 18.49 12.73
CA ILE A 12 -24.52 18.32 12.54
C ILE A 12 -24.84 17.87 11.11
N VAL A 13 -24.20 18.47 10.10
CA VAL A 13 -24.39 18.08 8.68
C VAL A 13 -23.84 16.68 8.41
N LEU A 14 -22.67 16.34 8.95
CA LEU A 14 -22.11 14.97 8.85
C LEU A 14 -23.05 13.94 9.48
N LEU A 15 -23.57 14.23 10.68
CA LEU A 15 -24.52 13.35 11.38
C LEU A 15 -25.84 13.24 10.62
N SER A 16 -26.36 14.33 10.03
CA SER A 16 -27.59 14.29 9.24
C SER A 16 -27.44 13.45 7.97
N ILE A 17 -26.28 13.52 7.30
CA ILE A 17 -25.95 12.67 6.14
C ILE A 17 -25.88 11.20 6.54
N ILE A 18 -25.28 10.89 7.70
CA ILE A 18 -25.17 9.52 8.23
C ILE A 18 -26.55 8.95 8.59
N VAL A 19 -27.41 9.75 9.24
CA VAL A 19 -28.76 9.34 9.67
C VAL A 19 -29.73 9.23 8.49
N SER A 20 -29.69 10.16 7.54
CA SER A 20 -30.55 10.17 6.34
C SER A 20 -30.36 8.91 5.48
N ASN A 21 -29.16 8.33 5.48
CA ASN A 21 -28.80 7.23 4.59
C ASN A 21 -29.01 5.83 5.20
N ASN A 22 -30.02 5.63 6.04
CA ASN A 22 -30.22 4.44 6.87
C ASN A 22 -30.14 3.07 6.14
N LYS A 23 -30.66 2.96 4.90
CA LYS A 23 -30.51 1.74 4.07
C LYS A 23 -29.07 1.50 3.60
N LYS A 24 -28.33 2.57 3.24
CA LYS A 24 -26.91 2.54 2.87
C LYS A 24 -26.04 2.24 4.08
N ASN A 25 -26.43 2.75 5.25
CA ASN A 25 -25.75 2.52 6.54
C ASN A 25 -25.82 1.04 6.96
N LYS A 26 -26.97 0.37 6.78
CA LYS A 26 -27.07 -1.10 6.97
C LYS A 26 -26.16 -1.90 6.03
N ARG A 27 -26.02 -1.48 4.77
CA ARG A 27 -25.09 -2.11 3.81
C ARG A 27 -23.63 -1.88 4.21
N LEU A 28 -23.28 -0.67 4.64
CA LEU A 28 -21.96 -0.32 5.17
C LEU A 28 -21.61 -1.16 6.40
N ILE A 29 -22.48 -1.23 7.39
CA ILE A 29 -22.29 -2.05 8.61
C ILE A 29 -22.09 -3.52 8.24
N LYS A 30 -22.91 -4.05 7.31
CA LYS A 30 -22.74 -5.43 6.81
C LYS A 30 -21.38 -5.63 6.12
N SER A 31 -20.91 -4.64 5.36
CA SER A 31 -19.59 -4.67 4.71
C SER A 31 -18.46 -4.62 5.73
N ILE A 32 -18.55 -3.75 6.73
CA ILE A 32 -17.56 -3.63 7.83
C ILE A 32 -17.48 -4.95 8.61
N TYR A 33 -18.63 -5.53 8.95
CA TYR A 33 -18.68 -6.83 9.63
C TYR A 33 -18.07 -7.94 8.77
N LYS A 34 -18.33 -7.93 7.45
CA LYS A 34 -17.71 -8.88 6.53
C LYS A 34 -16.19 -8.70 6.49
N THR A 35 -15.68 -7.49 6.39
CA THR A 35 -14.23 -7.23 6.41
C THR A 35 -13.59 -7.65 7.73
N LEU A 36 -14.21 -7.36 8.88
CA LEU A 36 -13.72 -7.83 10.19
C LEU A 36 -13.68 -9.36 10.26
N LYS A 37 -14.71 -10.03 9.74
CA LYS A 37 -14.75 -11.49 9.66
C LYS A 37 -13.64 -12.05 8.75
N GLU A 38 -13.34 -11.38 7.64
CA GLU A 38 -12.25 -11.77 6.75
C GLU A 38 -10.88 -11.53 7.39
N ILE A 39 -10.68 -10.42 8.10
CA ILE A 39 -9.46 -10.14 8.89
C ILE A 39 -9.24 -11.25 9.93
N ASN A 40 -10.28 -11.62 10.68
CA ASN A 40 -10.20 -12.70 11.66
C ASN A 40 -9.89 -14.05 10.99
N LYS A 41 -10.42 -14.30 9.79
CA LYS A 41 -10.10 -15.50 9.01
C LYS A 41 -8.65 -15.51 8.56
N THR A 42 -8.09 -14.36 8.14
CA THR A 42 -6.68 -14.26 7.78
C THR A 42 -5.76 -14.46 8.97
N TYR A 43 -6.10 -13.93 10.15
CA TYR A 43 -5.34 -14.23 11.37
C TYR A 43 -5.38 -15.71 11.71
N LYS A 44 -6.55 -16.34 11.66
CA LYS A 44 -6.68 -17.78 11.91
C LYS A 44 -5.84 -18.59 10.91
N ALA A 45 -5.79 -18.19 9.65
CA ALA A 45 -5.03 -18.88 8.61
C ALA A 45 -3.53 -18.99 8.94
N ILE A 46 -2.94 -17.96 9.56
CA ILE A 46 -1.52 -17.97 10.01
C ILE A 46 -1.23 -19.19 10.88
N PHE A 47 -2.17 -19.54 11.77
CA PHE A 47 -2.00 -20.63 12.73
C PHE A 47 -2.53 -21.98 12.22
N THR A 48 -3.29 -22.02 11.13
CA THR A 48 -3.95 -23.25 10.64
C THR A 48 -3.41 -23.77 9.32
N GLU A 49 -2.89 -22.93 8.43
CA GLU A 49 -2.39 -23.31 7.10
C GLU A 49 -0.88 -23.65 7.16
N GLY A 50 -0.41 -24.61 6.36
CA GLY A 50 1.00 -25.02 6.28
C GLY A 50 1.39 -26.21 7.16
N THR A 51 2.70 -26.52 7.19
CA THR A 51 3.27 -27.56 8.08
C THR A 51 3.33 -27.06 9.52
N ILE A 52 3.49 -27.96 10.49
CA ILE A 52 3.61 -27.59 11.92
C ILE A 52 4.72 -26.55 12.14
N PHE A 53 5.87 -26.74 11.46
CA PHE A 53 6.98 -25.80 11.50
C PHE A 53 6.59 -24.39 11.00
N ILE A 54 5.90 -24.30 9.86
CA ILE A 54 5.43 -23.03 9.28
C ILE A 54 4.44 -22.33 10.21
N LYS A 55 3.51 -23.08 10.83
CA LYS A 55 2.54 -22.53 11.79
C LYS A 55 3.21 -21.92 13.00
N ILE A 56 4.20 -22.62 13.56
CA ILE A 56 4.97 -22.14 14.72
C ILE A 56 5.79 -20.90 14.35
N MET A 57 6.46 -20.91 13.19
CA MET A 57 7.27 -19.77 12.75
C MET A 57 6.42 -18.53 12.45
N HIS A 58 5.41 -18.63 11.57
CA HIS A 58 4.59 -17.48 11.21
C HIS A 58 3.75 -16.99 12.39
N GLY A 59 3.16 -17.90 13.17
CA GLY A 59 2.40 -17.57 14.37
C GLY A 59 3.28 -16.94 15.46
N GLY A 60 4.48 -17.49 15.66
CA GLY A 60 5.45 -16.98 16.64
C GLY A 60 5.95 -15.58 16.29
N ILE A 61 6.38 -15.35 15.04
CA ILE A 61 6.81 -14.02 14.56
C ILE A 61 5.68 -13.00 14.75
N PHE A 62 4.45 -13.37 14.38
CA PHE A 62 3.30 -12.49 14.54
C PHE A 62 3.06 -12.10 16.01
N VAL A 63 2.97 -13.09 16.91
CA VAL A 63 2.73 -12.84 18.35
C VAL A 63 3.85 -12.01 18.97
N VAL A 64 5.11 -12.32 18.66
CA VAL A 64 6.27 -11.55 19.13
C VAL A 64 6.21 -10.11 18.62
N SER A 65 5.87 -9.91 17.35
CA SER A 65 5.75 -8.57 16.77
C SER A 65 4.64 -7.75 17.43
N GLU A 66 3.47 -8.36 17.70
CA GLU A 66 2.40 -7.68 18.44
C GLU A 66 2.89 -7.30 19.84
N ILE A 67 3.43 -8.25 20.62
CA ILE A 67 3.91 -7.99 21.99
C ILE A 67 4.93 -6.85 22.04
N LEU A 68 5.91 -6.82 21.13
CA LEU A 68 6.91 -5.75 21.07
C LEU A 68 6.27 -4.38 20.85
N VAL A 69 5.28 -4.29 19.98
CA VAL A 69 4.57 -3.04 19.73
C VAL A 69 3.70 -2.64 20.93
N ILE A 70 3.06 -3.59 21.62
CA ILE A 70 2.33 -3.33 22.87
C ILE A 70 3.28 -2.71 23.91
N LEU A 71 4.46 -3.31 24.10
CA LEU A 71 5.46 -2.81 25.04
C LEU A 71 5.90 -1.38 24.69
N MET A 72 6.09 -1.08 23.40
CA MET A 72 6.45 0.25 22.94
C MET A 72 5.34 1.29 23.21
N VAL A 73 4.09 0.95 22.94
CA VAL A 73 2.93 1.82 23.20
C VAL A 73 2.75 2.07 24.69
N VAL A 74 2.84 1.02 25.52
CA VAL A 74 2.74 1.13 26.97
C VAL A 74 3.86 2.02 27.51
N SER A 75 5.12 1.79 27.10
CA SER A 75 6.26 2.61 27.51
C SER A 75 6.10 4.09 27.12
N SER A 76 5.60 4.38 25.91
CA SER A 76 5.36 5.75 25.46
C SER A 76 4.29 6.46 26.28
N ILE A 77 3.22 5.74 26.67
CA ILE A 77 2.10 6.31 27.41
C ILE A 77 2.43 6.45 28.91
N THR A 78 3.11 5.47 29.51
CA THR A 78 3.55 5.57 30.92
C THR A 78 4.50 6.74 31.14
N ASN A 79 5.42 6.99 30.20
CA ASN A 79 6.31 8.17 30.22
C ASN A 79 5.53 9.50 30.20
N TYR A 80 4.41 9.58 29.48
CA TYR A 80 3.56 10.79 29.43
C TYR A 80 2.74 10.99 30.72
N VAL A 81 2.27 9.90 31.32
CA VAL A 81 1.41 9.94 32.53
C VAL A 81 2.20 10.27 33.79
N LEU A 82 3.47 9.82 33.88
CA LEU A 82 4.33 10.07 35.04
C LEU A 82 4.51 11.58 35.34
N THR A 83 4.38 12.43 34.33
CA THR A 83 4.52 13.90 34.44
C THR A 83 3.35 14.64 35.08
N GLN A 84 2.15 14.05 35.16
CA GLN A 84 0.93 14.75 35.58
C GLN A 84 0.31 14.21 36.88
N GLN A 85 0.73 13.02 37.36
CA GLN A 85 0.48 12.44 38.70
C GLN A 85 -0.97 12.45 39.28
N THR A 86 -2.02 12.62 38.47
CA THR A 86 -3.43 12.51 38.95
C THR A 86 -4.11 11.21 38.50
N LEU A 87 -5.04 10.70 39.33
CA LEU A 87 -5.82 9.48 39.07
C LEU A 87 -6.55 9.50 37.71
N ILE A 88 -7.05 10.67 37.31
CA ILE A 88 -7.75 10.88 36.04
C ILE A 88 -6.83 10.59 34.85
N HIS A 89 -5.55 10.96 34.94
CA HIS A 89 -4.59 10.69 33.87
C HIS A 89 -4.25 9.20 33.74
N TYR A 90 -4.24 8.43 34.83
CA TYR A 90 -4.06 6.98 34.77
C TYR A 90 -5.23 6.27 34.08
N VAL A 91 -6.47 6.67 34.40
CA VAL A 91 -7.68 6.10 33.75
C VAL A 91 -7.72 6.46 32.27
N PHE A 92 -7.46 7.74 31.93
CA PHE A 92 -7.39 8.19 30.55
C PHE A 92 -6.32 7.45 29.74
N ALA A 93 -5.14 7.25 30.33
CA ALA A 93 -4.06 6.50 29.71
C ALA A 93 -4.40 5.04 29.44
N GLY A 94 -5.08 4.36 30.38
CA GLY A 94 -5.55 3.00 30.17
C GLY A 94 -6.51 2.90 28.98
N ILE A 95 -7.42 3.86 28.83
CA ILE A 95 -8.33 3.95 27.67
C ILE A 95 -7.54 4.18 26.38
N CYS A 96 -6.59 5.11 26.38
CA CYS A 96 -5.73 5.39 25.22
C CYS A 96 -4.92 4.17 24.79
N ILE A 97 -4.33 3.42 25.73
CA ILE A 97 -3.61 2.18 25.44
C ILE A 97 -4.54 1.18 24.76
N LEU A 98 -5.73 0.94 25.33
CA LEU A 98 -6.67 -0.06 24.80
C LEU A 98 -7.15 0.31 23.38
N VAL A 99 -7.43 1.59 23.14
CA VAL A 99 -7.78 2.09 21.80
C VAL A 99 -6.62 1.95 20.83
N ALA A 100 -5.39 2.30 21.23
CA ALA A 100 -4.20 2.16 20.40
C ALA A 100 -3.94 0.70 20.01
N LEU A 101 -4.10 -0.25 20.95
CA LEU A 101 -3.98 -1.69 20.69
C LEU A 101 -5.02 -2.18 19.68
N LEU A 102 -6.26 -1.73 19.80
CA LEU A 102 -7.33 -2.11 18.87
C LEU A 102 -7.07 -1.55 17.47
N ILE A 103 -6.62 -0.30 17.36
CA ILE A 103 -6.24 0.31 16.08
C ILE A 103 -5.08 -0.45 15.45
N LEU A 104 -4.08 -0.83 16.25
CA LEU A 104 -2.92 -1.57 15.78
C LEU A 104 -3.30 -2.92 15.20
N HIS A 105 -4.06 -3.71 15.97
CA HIS A 105 -4.53 -5.03 15.56
C HIS A 105 -5.39 -4.96 14.29
N LEU A 106 -6.25 -3.93 14.15
CA LEU A 106 -7.01 -3.74 12.93
C LEU A 106 -6.13 -3.34 11.74
N SER A 107 -5.14 -2.48 11.95
CA SER A 107 -4.24 -1.99 10.91
C SER A 107 -3.38 -3.12 10.34
N ILE A 108 -2.75 -3.91 11.21
CA ILE A 108 -1.96 -5.09 10.81
C ILE A 108 -2.86 -6.11 10.09
N GLY A 109 -4.06 -6.34 10.61
CA GLY A 109 -5.01 -7.30 10.05
C GLY A 109 -5.46 -6.91 8.65
N TYR A 110 -5.64 -5.61 8.41
CA TYR A 110 -5.99 -5.08 7.11
C TYR A 110 -4.83 -5.17 6.11
N ILE A 111 -3.60 -4.87 6.53
CA ILE A 111 -2.39 -5.04 5.70
C ILE A 111 -2.24 -6.52 5.32
N LEU A 112 -2.41 -7.43 6.27
CA LEU A 112 -2.34 -8.87 6.01
C LEU A 112 -3.45 -9.34 5.07
N LEU A 113 -4.68 -8.84 5.25
CA LEU A 113 -5.80 -9.13 4.36
C LEU A 113 -5.49 -8.73 2.91
N ILE A 114 -4.97 -7.53 2.70
CA ILE A 114 -4.62 -7.04 1.36
C ILE A 114 -3.49 -7.89 0.76
N THR A 115 -2.39 -8.08 1.50
CA THR A 115 -1.22 -8.83 1.00
C THR A 115 -1.55 -10.28 0.67
N THR A 116 -2.29 -10.97 1.54
CA THR A 116 -2.76 -12.35 1.27
C THR A 116 -3.79 -12.38 0.13
N GLY A 117 -4.65 -11.36 0.01
CA GLY A 117 -5.58 -11.18 -1.09
C GLY A 117 -4.85 -11.06 -2.43
N ILE A 118 -3.83 -10.20 -2.51
CA ILE A 118 -2.98 -10.02 -3.69
C ILE A 118 -2.27 -11.33 -4.05
N GLN A 119 -1.64 -12.01 -3.09
CA GLN A 119 -0.95 -13.28 -3.33
C GLN A 119 -1.88 -14.38 -3.85
N LYS A 120 -3.06 -14.56 -3.22
CA LYS A 120 -4.07 -15.52 -3.68
C LYS A 120 -4.58 -15.17 -5.08
N PHE A 121 -4.78 -13.89 -5.35
CA PHE A 121 -5.24 -13.41 -6.64
C PHE A 121 -4.21 -13.68 -7.75
N ILE A 122 -2.93 -13.33 -7.54
CA ILE A 122 -1.84 -13.64 -8.48
C ILE A 122 -1.67 -15.14 -8.65
N GLY A 123 -1.75 -15.92 -7.56
CA GLY A 123 -1.63 -17.39 -7.60
C GLY A 123 -2.73 -18.09 -8.41
N ASN A 124 -3.89 -17.44 -8.59
CA ASN A 124 -5.01 -17.96 -9.37
C ASN A 124 -4.93 -17.66 -10.88
N VAL A 125 -3.88 -16.96 -11.33
CA VAL A 125 -3.61 -16.71 -12.75
C VAL A 125 -3.11 -18.00 -13.42
N LYS A 126 -3.69 -18.35 -14.57
CA LYS A 126 -3.37 -19.59 -15.30
C LYS A 126 -2.06 -19.51 -16.11
N ASP A 127 -1.72 -18.33 -16.63
CA ASP A 127 -0.45 -18.10 -17.33
C ASP A 127 0.71 -18.10 -16.32
N GLU A 128 1.51 -19.17 -16.32
CA GLU A 128 2.60 -19.38 -15.36
C GLU A 128 3.73 -18.36 -15.50
N ASP A 129 4.03 -17.89 -16.72
CA ASP A 129 5.02 -16.83 -16.93
C ASP A 129 4.51 -15.50 -16.36
N LEU A 130 3.24 -15.15 -16.63
CA LEU A 130 2.62 -13.91 -16.14
C LEU A 130 2.58 -13.92 -14.61
N LYS A 131 2.12 -15.03 -14.04
CA LYS A 131 2.11 -15.28 -12.59
C LYS A 131 3.50 -15.18 -11.98
N GLY A 132 4.52 -15.81 -12.58
CA GLY A 132 5.90 -15.76 -12.12
C GLY A 132 6.45 -14.32 -12.09
N ASN A 133 6.25 -13.57 -13.17
CA ASN A 133 6.70 -12.18 -13.27
C ASN A 133 5.98 -11.26 -12.26
N LEU A 134 4.67 -11.45 -12.05
CA LEU A 134 3.90 -10.71 -11.03
C LEU A 134 4.35 -11.03 -9.61
N LEU A 135 4.55 -12.31 -9.28
CA LEU A 135 5.02 -12.70 -7.96
C LEU A 135 6.41 -12.16 -7.67
N LEU A 136 7.33 -12.23 -8.65
CA LEU A 136 8.70 -11.79 -8.47
C LEU A 136 8.81 -10.26 -8.36
N SER A 137 8.09 -9.51 -9.20
CA SER A 137 8.02 -8.05 -9.10
C SER A 137 7.38 -7.58 -7.79
N TYR A 138 6.28 -8.23 -7.37
CA TYR A 138 5.64 -7.96 -6.08
C TYR A 138 6.57 -8.27 -4.90
N PHE A 139 7.24 -9.41 -4.92
CA PHE A 139 8.18 -9.81 -3.89
C PHE A 139 9.32 -8.79 -3.76
N LEU A 140 10.01 -8.48 -4.86
CA LEU A 140 11.08 -7.48 -4.87
C LEU A 140 10.57 -6.14 -4.31
N LEU A 141 9.47 -5.62 -4.87
CA LEU A 141 8.92 -4.33 -4.44
C LEU A 141 8.56 -4.34 -2.95
N SER A 142 7.97 -5.43 -2.45
CA SER A 142 7.61 -5.56 -1.03
C SER A 142 8.84 -5.53 -0.12
N VAL A 143 9.93 -6.19 -0.50
CA VAL A 143 11.19 -6.19 0.27
C VAL A 143 11.81 -4.79 0.28
N TYR A 144 11.96 -4.16 -0.89
CA TYR A 144 12.52 -2.81 -1.01
C TYR A 144 11.70 -1.77 -0.23
N PHE A 145 10.38 -1.84 -0.34
CA PHE A 145 9.49 -0.92 0.37
C PHE A 145 9.54 -1.15 1.89
N THR A 146 9.65 -2.41 2.34
CA THR A 146 9.81 -2.73 3.75
C THR A 146 11.11 -2.15 4.30
N VAL A 147 12.25 -2.41 3.64
CA VAL A 147 13.55 -1.85 4.05
C VAL A 147 13.49 -0.32 4.09
N PHE A 148 12.87 0.31 3.09
CA PHE A 148 12.69 1.77 3.04
C PHE A 148 11.87 2.33 4.21
N LEU A 149 10.81 1.64 4.63
CA LEU A 149 9.96 2.09 5.74
C LEU A 149 10.64 1.92 7.10
N PHE A 150 11.37 0.83 7.32
CA PHE A 150 11.94 0.51 8.63
C PHE A 150 13.31 1.15 8.86
N ASP A 151 14.19 1.12 7.86
CA ASP A 151 15.54 1.64 7.98
C ASP A 151 16.09 2.09 6.62
N PRO A 152 15.72 3.29 6.15
CA PRO A 152 16.16 3.79 4.85
C PRO A 152 17.69 3.94 4.75
N LYS A 153 18.41 3.98 5.89
CA LYS A 153 19.87 4.05 5.90
C LYS A 153 20.52 2.76 5.40
N GLN A 154 19.83 1.62 5.43
CA GLN A 154 20.38 0.37 4.90
C GLN A 154 20.68 0.40 3.41
N PHE A 155 20.08 1.36 2.68
CA PHE A 155 20.45 1.57 1.29
C PHE A 155 21.85 2.17 1.13
N GLU A 156 22.38 2.82 2.17
CA GLU A 156 23.75 3.35 2.20
C GLU A 156 24.76 2.22 2.01
N GLY A 157 25.53 2.31 0.92
CA GLY A 157 26.54 1.31 0.55
C GLY A 157 26.05 0.19 -0.38
N ILE A 158 24.75 -0.01 -0.56
CA ILE A 158 24.18 -1.01 -1.51
C ILE A 158 23.34 -0.37 -2.63
N HIS A 159 23.41 0.95 -2.80
CA HIS A 159 22.58 1.71 -3.75
C HIS A 159 22.56 1.16 -5.18
N ILE A 160 23.69 0.67 -5.69
CA ILE A 160 23.78 0.12 -7.06
C ILE A 160 22.94 -1.15 -7.18
N ILE A 161 23.04 -2.04 -6.19
CA ILE A 161 22.25 -3.28 -6.14
C ILE A 161 20.77 -2.94 -6.01
N ALA A 162 20.45 -1.95 -5.16
CA ALA A 162 19.08 -1.52 -4.97
C ALA A 162 18.46 -0.92 -6.25
N LEU A 163 19.19 -0.06 -6.95
CA LEU A 163 18.76 0.49 -8.24
C LEU A 163 18.61 -0.61 -9.30
N ALA A 164 19.53 -1.57 -9.36
CA ALA A 164 19.43 -2.71 -10.27
C ALA A 164 18.19 -3.57 -9.96
N GLY A 165 17.91 -3.83 -8.68
CA GLY A 165 16.74 -4.58 -8.24
C GLY A 165 15.42 -3.85 -8.56
N LEU A 166 15.36 -2.53 -8.35
CA LEU A 166 14.21 -1.72 -8.76
C LEU A 166 14.03 -1.71 -10.27
N LEU A 167 15.11 -1.58 -11.05
CA LEU A 167 15.08 -1.64 -12.51
C LEU A 167 14.58 -3.01 -13.00
N ILE A 168 15.02 -4.11 -12.40
CA ILE A 168 14.52 -5.45 -12.69
C ILE A 168 13.02 -5.54 -12.40
N SER A 169 12.58 -5.08 -11.22
CA SER A 169 11.15 -5.07 -10.85
C SER A 169 10.33 -4.21 -11.82
N TYR A 170 10.86 -3.07 -12.26
CA TYR A 170 10.21 -2.17 -13.21
C TYR A 170 10.06 -2.82 -14.60
N ILE A 171 11.13 -3.44 -15.11
CA ILE A 171 11.10 -4.16 -16.40
C ILE A 171 10.10 -5.32 -16.36
N LEU A 172 10.03 -6.06 -15.24
CA LEU A 172 9.05 -7.14 -15.07
C LEU A 172 7.62 -6.60 -15.11
N ASN A 173 7.33 -5.50 -14.40
CA ASN A 173 6.02 -4.86 -14.44
C ASN A 173 5.65 -4.41 -15.85
N LEU A 174 6.57 -3.79 -16.59
CA LEU A 174 6.33 -3.42 -18.00
C LEU A 174 6.10 -4.63 -18.91
N LYS A 175 6.87 -5.72 -18.74
CA LYS A 175 6.67 -6.97 -19.50
C LYS A 175 5.30 -7.57 -19.26
N VAL A 176 4.85 -7.60 -18.01
CA VAL A 176 3.50 -8.06 -17.66
C VAL A 176 2.46 -7.15 -18.31
N LEU A 177 2.63 -5.84 -18.18
CA LEU A 177 1.71 -4.85 -18.73
C LEU A 177 1.56 -4.98 -20.25
N ILE A 178 2.66 -5.13 -20.99
CA ILE A 178 2.63 -5.34 -22.46
C ILE A 178 1.94 -6.66 -22.81
N ARG A 179 2.19 -7.72 -22.04
CA ARG A 179 1.58 -9.03 -22.27
C ARG A 179 0.05 -8.99 -22.06
N LEU A 180 -0.43 -8.20 -21.11
CA LEU A 180 -1.87 -8.00 -20.87
C LEU A 180 -2.60 -7.39 -22.07
N ILE A 181 -1.98 -6.42 -22.76
CA ILE A 181 -2.56 -5.79 -23.96
C ILE A 181 -2.54 -6.75 -25.14
N LYS A 182 -1.40 -7.44 -25.33
CA LYS A 182 -1.21 -8.31 -26.49
C LYS A 182 -2.17 -9.51 -26.43
N ASN A 183 -2.40 -10.05 -25.24
CA ASN A 183 -3.18 -11.26 -25.04
C ASN A 183 -4.16 -11.15 -23.84
N PRO A 184 -5.20 -10.31 -23.89
CA PRO A 184 -6.14 -10.12 -22.78
C PRO A 184 -6.96 -11.39 -22.47
N VAL A 185 -7.10 -12.29 -23.45
CA VAL A 185 -8.01 -13.46 -23.42
C VAL A 185 -7.45 -14.64 -22.59
N HIS A 186 -6.16 -14.65 -22.22
CA HIS A 186 -5.54 -15.77 -21.50
C HIS A 186 -5.47 -15.63 -19.98
N ILE A 187 -5.99 -14.54 -19.39
CA ILE A 187 -6.14 -14.41 -17.93
C ILE A 187 -7.40 -15.16 -17.45
N LYS A 188 -7.58 -16.40 -17.91
CA LYS A 188 -8.62 -17.25 -17.36
C LYS A 188 -8.18 -17.72 -15.98
N SER A 189 -9.13 -17.72 -15.04
CA SER A 189 -8.93 -18.35 -13.74
C SER A 189 -8.52 -19.81 -13.90
N LYS A 190 -7.62 -20.29 -13.06
CA LYS A 190 -7.33 -21.73 -12.93
C LYS A 190 -8.58 -22.55 -12.59
N HIS A 191 -9.64 -21.93 -12.07
CA HIS A 191 -10.90 -22.59 -11.66
C HIS A 191 -12.13 -22.20 -12.50
N GLY A 192 -11.96 -21.71 -13.74
CA GLY A 192 -13.09 -21.54 -14.68
C GLY A 192 -14.08 -20.45 -14.27
N ASP A 193 -13.57 -19.36 -13.68
CA ASP A 193 -14.37 -18.23 -13.21
C ASP A 193 -14.80 -17.33 -14.38
N ASN A 194 -16.10 -17.03 -14.50
CA ASN A 194 -16.70 -16.36 -15.66
C ASN A 194 -16.38 -14.84 -15.76
N ASN A 195 -15.86 -14.23 -14.69
CA ASN A 195 -15.57 -12.78 -14.64
C ASN A 195 -14.12 -12.44 -15.03
N THR A 196 -13.74 -12.77 -16.27
CA THR A 196 -12.44 -12.41 -16.85
C THR A 196 -12.23 -10.87 -16.83
N ALA A 197 -13.32 -10.12 -17.03
CA ALA A 197 -13.45 -8.66 -16.89
C ALA A 197 -12.72 -8.07 -15.69
N SER A 198 -13.20 -8.47 -14.51
CA SER A 198 -12.83 -7.87 -13.25
C SER A 198 -11.42 -8.30 -12.89
N ARG A 199 -10.97 -9.46 -13.38
CA ARG A 199 -9.60 -9.93 -13.16
C ARG A 199 -8.61 -9.08 -13.96
N ILE A 200 -8.87 -8.80 -15.23
CA ILE A 200 -8.02 -7.93 -16.05
C ILE A 200 -7.92 -6.54 -15.41
N THR A 201 -9.05 -5.97 -15.00
CA THR A 201 -9.05 -4.63 -14.37
C THR A 201 -8.33 -4.63 -13.03
N ILE A 202 -8.55 -5.63 -12.15
CA ILE A 202 -7.83 -5.75 -10.87
C ILE A 202 -6.31 -5.90 -11.10
N ILE A 203 -5.86 -6.76 -12.04
CA ILE A 203 -4.42 -6.89 -12.36
C ILE A 203 -3.87 -5.56 -12.88
N SER A 204 -4.62 -4.87 -13.76
CA SER A 204 -4.18 -3.60 -14.34
C SER A 204 -4.02 -2.51 -13.27
N VAL A 205 -4.98 -2.40 -12.33
CA VAL A 205 -4.87 -1.48 -11.18
C VAL A 205 -3.70 -1.86 -10.28
N LEU A 206 -3.54 -3.15 -9.98
CA LEU A 206 -2.44 -3.65 -9.14
C LEU A 206 -1.08 -3.30 -9.75
N LEU A 207 -0.89 -3.54 -11.05
CA LEU A 207 0.34 -3.20 -11.76
C LEU A 207 0.61 -1.70 -11.78
N LEU A 208 -0.41 -0.88 -11.99
CA LEU A 208 -0.27 0.57 -11.98
C LEU A 208 0.22 1.07 -10.61
N ILE A 209 -0.36 0.55 -9.53
CA ILE A 209 0.10 0.85 -8.16
C ILE A 209 1.55 0.38 -7.97
N MET A 210 1.89 -0.84 -8.40
CA MET A 210 3.25 -1.38 -8.28
C MET A 210 4.29 -0.56 -9.05
N VAL A 211 3.95 -0.08 -10.24
CA VAL A 211 4.83 0.79 -11.05
C VAL A 211 5.03 2.15 -10.39
N ILE A 212 3.95 2.78 -9.90
CA ILE A 212 4.06 4.07 -9.19
C ILE A 212 4.94 3.93 -7.94
N LEU A 213 4.74 2.88 -7.14
CA LEU A 213 5.54 2.62 -5.94
C LEU A 213 7.02 2.34 -6.28
N ASN A 214 7.28 1.62 -7.38
CA ASN A 214 8.64 1.37 -7.84
C ASN A 214 9.34 2.69 -8.25
N LEU A 215 8.67 3.53 -9.04
CA LEU A 215 9.18 4.84 -9.44
C LEU A 215 9.40 5.76 -8.23
N PHE A 216 8.48 5.75 -7.25
CA PHE A 216 8.64 6.49 -6.01
C PHE A 216 9.89 6.05 -5.24
N LEU A 217 10.11 4.74 -5.06
CA LEU A 217 11.32 4.23 -4.41
C LEU A 217 12.59 4.64 -5.18
N ALA A 218 12.57 4.61 -6.51
CA ALA A 218 13.69 5.06 -7.32
C ALA A 218 13.99 6.56 -7.11
N THR A 219 12.95 7.41 -7.07
CA THR A 219 13.06 8.84 -6.73
C THR A 219 13.70 9.05 -5.36
N CYS A 220 13.24 8.30 -4.34
CA CYS A 220 13.79 8.36 -2.99
C CYS A 220 15.26 7.95 -2.95
N LEU A 221 15.63 6.84 -3.62
CA LEU A 221 17.03 6.40 -3.69
C LEU A 221 17.93 7.43 -4.38
N ILE A 222 17.50 8.02 -5.49
CA ILE A 222 18.29 9.08 -6.16
C ILE A 222 18.48 10.27 -5.24
N ASN A 223 17.44 10.70 -4.52
CA ASN A 223 17.56 11.80 -3.57
C ASN A 223 18.48 11.48 -2.38
N GLN A 224 18.54 10.21 -1.96
CA GLN A 224 19.43 9.75 -0.90
C GLN A 224 20.90 9.67 -1.36
N ILE A 225 21.15 9.17 -2.58
CA ILE A 225 22.50 9.07 -3.15
C ILE A 225 23.08 10.45 -3.45
N TYR A 226 22.25 11.36 -3.97
CA TYR A 226 22.64 12.70 -4.36
C TYR A 226 21.72 13.73 -3.67
N PRO A 227 22.04 14.11 -2.41
CA PRO A 227 21.28 15.11 -1.68
C PRO A 227 21.15 16.42 -2.48
N GLY A 228 19.95 17.01 -2.51
CA GLY A 228 19.67 18.20 -3.33
C GLY A 228 19.34 17.90 -4.79
N SER A 229 19.10 16.62 -5.13
CA SER A 229 18.66 16.19 -6.46
C SER A 229 17.33 16.78 -6.90
N PHE A 230 16.45 17.10 -5.94
CA PHE A 230 15.14 17.69 -6.15
C PHE A 230 15.05 19.00 -5.35
N SER A 231 14.46 20.03 -5.94
CA SER A 231 14.26 21.33 -5.28
C SER A 231 13.08 21.28 -4.30
N ASN A 232 13.13 22.09 -3.22
CA ASN A 232 12.03 22.28 -2.27
C ASN A 232 11.52 20.99 -1.59
N VAL A 233 12.38 19.98 -1.44
CA VAL A 233 12.04 18.72 -0.76
C VAL A 233 12.43 18.81 0.71
N SER A 234 11.45 18.67 1.59
CA SER A 234 11.64 18.63 3.05
C SER A 234 11.55 17.22 3.60
N ASN A 235 10.73 16.36 3.00
CA ASN A 235 10.53 14.98 3.45
C ASN A 235 10.27 14.02 2.28
N ASN A 236 10.21 12.71 2.57
CA ASN A 236 9.93 11.68 1.55
C ASN A 236 8.50 11.77 0.99
N PHE A 237 7.58 12.43 1.70
CA PHE A 237 6.22 12.64 1.21
C PHE A 237 6.18 13.67 0.06
N ASP A 238 7.06 14.66 0.07
CA ASP A 238 7.23 15.60 -1.04
C ASP A 238 7.71 14.89 -2.32
N LEU A 239 8.58 13.88 -2.17
CA LEU A 239 9.01 13.03 -3.30
C LEU A 239 7.89 12.11 -3.79
N PHE A 240 7.04 11.63 -2.88
CA PHE A 240 5.84 10.88 -3.26
C PHE A 240 4.87 11.76 -4.03
N TYR A 241 4.61 12.96 -3.54
CA TYR A 241 3.80 13.97 -4.22
C TYR A 241 4.36 14.30 -5.60
N TYR A 242 5.67 14.60 -5.72
CA TYR A 242 6.35 14.81 -6.99
C TYR A 242 6.14 13.64 -7.97
N THR A 243 6.31 12.41 -7.48
CA THR A 243 6.13 11.20 -8.30
C THR A 243 4.68 11.11 -8.80
N ILE A 244 3.69 11.36 -7.95
CA ILE A 244 2.28 11.31 -8.31
C ILE A 244 1.94 12.40 -9.34
N ILE A 245 2.29 13.67 -9.10
CA ILE A 245 1.93 14.77 -10.02
C ILE A 245 2.64 14.64 -11.37
N THR A 246 3.85 14.10 -11.39
CA THR A 246 4.61 13.87 -12.62
C THR A 246 4.04 12.67 -13.37
N PHE A 247 3.68 11.60 -12.65
CA PHE A 247 3.03 10.43 -13.23
C PHE A 247 1.62 10.76 -13.76
N THR A 248 0.85 11.60 -13.10
CA THR A 248 -0.46 12.02 -13.61
C THR A 248 -0.36 13.11 -14.68
N THR A 249 0.85 13.48 -15.11
CA THR A 249 1.13 14.52 -16.11
C THR A 249 0.65 15.92 -15.72
N VAL A 250 0.39 16.16 -14.43
CA VAL A 250 -0.03 17.47 -13.90
C VAL A 250 1.17 18.42 -13.79
N GLY A 251 2.26 17.96 -13.16
CA GLY A 251 3.54 18.67 -13.13
C GLY A 251 3.47 20.14 -12.69
N TYR A 252 2.98 20.42 -11.47
CA TYR A 252 2.85 21.80 -10.96
C TYR A 252 4.14 22.62 -10.96
N GLY A 253 5.31 21.98 -10.91
CA GLY A 253 6.62 22.63 -11.00
C GLY A 253 7.12 23.24 -9.69
N ASP A 254 6.45 22.97 -8.57
CA ASP A 254 6.86 23.31 -7.21
C ASP A 254 8.07 22.48 -6.71
N ILE A 255 8.15 21.23 -7.17
CA ILE A 255 9.31 20.34 -7.01
C ILE A 255 9.82 19.96 -8.40
N ILE A 256 11.09 20.26 -8.67
CA ILE A 256 11.73 19.92 -9.94
C ILE A 256 13.04 19.14 -9.74
N PRO A 257 13.36 18.20 -10.64
CA PRO A 257 14.65 17.53 -10.64
C PRO A 257 15.75 18.48 -11.11
N VAL A 258 16.80 18.64 -10.32
CA VAL A 258 17.92 19.55 -10.58
C VAL A 258 19.09 18.80 -11.22
N THR A 259 19.45 17.64 -10.64
CA THR A 259 20.59 16.84 -11.07
C THR A 259 20.27 15.97 -12.28
N VAL A 260 21.29 15.53 -13.02
CA VAL A 260 21.15 14.62 -14.17
C VAL A 260 20.41 13.32 -13.81
N PRO A 261 20.78 12.57 -12.75
CA PRO A 261 20.06 11.34 -12.39
C PRO A 261 18.59 11.60 -12.00
N ALA A 262 18.30 12.72 -11.34
CA ALA A 262 16.91 13.10 -11.01
C ALA A 262 16.10 13.41 -12.26
N LYS A 263 16.70 14.11 -13.24
CA LYS A 263 16.06 14.42 -14.53
C LYS A 263 15.78 13.14 -15.34
N LEU A 264 16.70 12.18 -15.32
CA LEU A 264 16.48 10.87 -15.93
C LEU A 264 15.30 10.12 -15.32
N ILE A 265 15.19 10.11 -13.97
CA ILE A 265 14.02 9.55 -13.30
C ILE A 265 12.74 10.30 -13.69
N GLY A 266 12.77 11.62 -13.76
CA GLY A 266 11.62 12.42 -14.24
C GLY A 266 11.17 12.02 -15.64
N ILE A 267 12.10 11.87 -16.59
CA ILE A 267 11.81 11.39 -17.95
C ILE A 267 11.20 9.99 -17.92
N ILE A 268 11.77 9.07 -17.14
CA ILE A 268 11.23 7.71 -16.98
C ILE A 268 9.81 7.77 -16.42
N ILE A 269 9.54 8.57 -15.38
CA ILE A 269 8.19 8.72 -14.82
C ILE A 269 7.19 9.21 -15.89
N SER A 270 7.53 10.28 -16.61
CA SER A 270 6.63 10.87 -17.62
C SER A 270 6.39 9.95 -18.83
N THR A 271 7.41 9.22 -19.28
CA THR A 271 7.23 8.24 -20.37
C THR A 271 6.41 7.04 -19.92
N THR A 272 6.66 6.55 -18.70
CA THR A 272 5.94 5.41 -18.11
C THR A 272 4.48 5.74 -17.92
N SER A 273 4.15 6.96 -17.49
CA SER A 273 2.76 7.32 -17.23
C SER A 273 1.90 7.28 -18.47
N VAL A 274 2.37 7.84 -19.59
CA VAL A 274 1.66 7.79 -20.86
C VAL A 274 1.40 6.34 -21.26
N ILE A 275 2.44 5.50 -21.21
CA ILE A 275 2.33 4.07 -21.53
C ILE A 275 1.30 3.39 -20.59
N CYS A 276 1.46 3.54 -19.27
CA CYS A 276 0.60 2.87 -18.28
C CYS A 276 -0.85 3.33 -18.34
N ILE A 277 -1.11 4.63 -18.46
CA ILE A 277 -2.47 5.18 -18.51
C ILE A 277 -3.18 4.75 -19.78
N THR A 278 -2.50 4.80 -20.94
CA THR A 278 -3.07 4.30 -22.20
C THR A 278 -3.45 2.83 -22.08
N ILE A 279 -2.56 2.01 -21.54
CA ILE A 279 -2.78 0.56 -21.41
C ILE A 279 -3.92 0.27 -20.44
N PHE A 280 -3.93 0.95 -19.29
CA PHE A 280 -4.99 0.83 -18.31
C PHE A 280 -6.35 1.20 -18.91
N LEU A 281 -6.42 2.31 -19.64
CA LEU A 281 -7.66 2.75 -20.27
C LEU A 281 -8.11 1.76 -21.35
N SER A 282 -7.19 1.28 -22.20
CA SER A 282 -7.49 0.27 -23.22
C SER A 282 -7.98 -1.05 -22.62
N SER A 283 -7.38 -1.52 -21.53
CA SER A 283 -7.81 -2.78 -20.89
C SER A 283 -9.18 -2.67 -20.23
N VAL A 284 -9.51 -1.52 -19.66
CA VAL A 284 -10.83 -1.23 -19.08
C VAL A 284 -11.89 -1.08 -20.17
N LEU A 285 -11.60 -0.33 -21.24
CA LEU A 285 -12.55 -0.06 -22.32
C LEU A 285 -12.82 -1.27 -23.22
N SER A 286 -11.76 -1.99 -23.62
CA SER A 286 -11.88 -3.19 -24.49
C SER A 286 -12.81 -4.24 -23.92
N TYR A 287 -13.00 -4.27 -22.59
CA TYR A 287 -13.91 -5.21 -21.96
C TYR A 287 -15.33 -4.65 -21.78
N LYS A 288 -15.50 -3.32 -21.67
CA LYS A 288 -16.84 -2.73 -21.55
C LYS A 288 -17.68 -2.96 -22.80
N GLU A 289 -17.05 -3.17 -23.95
CA GLU A 289 -17.69 -3.38 -25.26
C GLU A 289 -17.83 -4.87 -25.65
N SER A 290 -17.36 -5.81 -24.82
CA SER A 290 -17.47 -7.27 -25.04
C SER A 290 -18.50 -7.93 -24.14
#